data_AF-A0A6P5RR34-F1
#
_entry.id   AF-A0A6P5RR34-F1
#
_cell.length_a   1.000
_cell.length_b   1.000
_cell.length_c   1.000
_cell.angle_alpha   90.00
_cell.angle_beta   90.00
_cell.angle_gamma   90.00
#
_symmetry.space_group_name_H-M   'P 1'
#
loop_
_entity.id
_entity.type
_entity.pdbx_description
1 polymer ?
#
loop_
_entity_poly.entity_id
_entity_poly.type
_entity_poly.pdbx_seq_one_letter_code
_entity_poly.pdbx_strand_id
1 'polypeptide(L)'
;MAKPVSDSHSNREAVQATNDDASASKLSCVKKGYMKDDYVHLFVRRPVRRSPIINRGYFARWAALRKLLNQFLDTEKNGGEKGNLKKQVLSLGAGFDTTYFQLQDEGRAPHLYVELDFKEVTSKKTTLIETCNHLRDKIGATASISQEKGEVLSDHYKLLPIDLRNIQQLDDVIALAGMDRRYVLTVNFLPLLFI
;
A
#
# COMPACT_ATOMS: atom_id res chain seq x y z
N MET A 1 29.48 -6.70 30.57
CA MET A 1 28.32 -6.02 29.96
C MET A 1 28.15 -6.55 28.55
N ALA A 2 27.15 -7.40 28.31
CA ALA A 2 26.88 -7.93 26.97
C ALA A 2 26.04 -6.91 26.18
N LYS A 3 26.50 -6.55 24.98
CA LYS A 3 25.75 -5.74 24.01
C LYS A 3 24.67 -6.61 23.35
N PRO A 4 23.39 -6.22 23.30
CA PRO A 4 22.42 -6.88 22.44
C PRO A 4 22.46 -6.21 21.07
N VAL A 5 23.03 -6.88 20.06
CA VAL A 5 23.06 -6.40 18.65
C VAL A 5 22.31 -7.37 17.72
N SER A 6 21.62 -8.39 18.24
CA SER A 6 21.05 -9.47 17.44
C SER A 6 19.57 -9.35 17.06
N ASP A 7 18.81 -8.36 17.55
CA ASP A 7 17.35 -8.28 17.33
C ASP A 7 16.90 -7.41 16.13
N SER A 8 17.75 -6.55 15.59
CA SER A 8 17.36 -5.64 14.50
C SER A 8 17.36 -6.33 13.14
N HIS A 9 18.28 -7.26 12.91
CA HIS A 9 18.38 -8.04 11.67
C HIS A 9 17.27 -9.09 11.55
N SER A 10 16.97 -9.82 12.63
CA SER A 10 15.91 -10.84 12.65
C SER A 10 14.53 -10.24 12.41
N ASN A 11 14.23 -9.07 12.97
CA ASN A 11 12.98 -8.36 12.74
C ASN A 11 12.82 -7.88 11.29
N ARG A 12 13.90 -7.44 10.63
CA ARG A 12 13.87 -7.02 9.22
C ARG A 12 13.53 -8.17 8.28
N GLU A 13 14.14 -9.33 8.51
CA GLU A 13 13.85 -10.53 7.72
C GLU A 13 12.40 -10.99 7.93
N ALA A 14 11.90 -10.94 9.17
CA ALA A 14 10.51 -11.26 9.49
C ALA A 14 9.51 -10.33 8.79
N VAL A 15 9.77 -9.01 8.78
CA VAL A 15 8.93 -8.02 8.06
C VAL A 15 8.88 -8.34 6.56
N GLN A 16 10.03 -8.58 5.93
CA GLN A 16 10.08 -8.91 4.51
C GLN A 16 9.39 -10.24 4.20
N ALA A 17 9.62 -11.27 5.02
CA ALA A 17 9.00 -12.58 4.83
C ALA A 17 7.47 -12.50 4.90
N THR A 18 6.95 -11.72 5.84
CA THR A 18 5.50 -11.54 6.01
C THR A 18 4.89 -10.79 4.82
N ASN A 19 5.56 -9.76 4.31
CA ASN A 19 5.13 -9.04 3.11
C ASN A 19 5.14 -9.93 1.86
N ASP A 20 6.19 -10.73 1.68
CA ASP A 20 6.32 -11.62 0.53
C ASP A 20 5.27 -12.75 0.58
N ASP A 21 5.00 -13.30 1.77
CA ASP A 21 3.94 -14.30 2.00
C ASP A 21 2.54 -13.76 1.67
N ALA A 22 2.25 -12.53 2.13
CA ALA A 22 0.98 -11.85 1.85
C ALA A 22 0.79 -11.61 0.34
N SER A 23 1.84 -11.15 -0.34
CA SER A 23 1.81 -10.90 -1.78
C SER A 23 1.59 -12.19 -2.58
N ALA A 24 2.27 -13.29 -2.19
CA ALA A 24 2.06 -14.60 -2.78
C ALA A 24 0.63 -15.13 -2.56
N SER A 25 0.06 -14.89 -1.38
CA SER A 25 -1.33 -15.27 -1.06
C SER A 25 -2.36 -14.47 -1.85
N LYS A 26 -2.15 -13.16 -2.05
CA LYS A 26 -2.96 -12.33 -2.96
C LYS A 26 -2.89 -12.86 -4.39
N LEU A 27 -1.69 -13.16 -4.91
CA LEU A 27 -1.53 -13.74 -6.26
C LEU A 27 -2.21 -15.11 -6.40
N SER A 28 -2.19 -15.96 -5.36
CA SER A 28 -2.95 -17.22 -5.34
C SER A 28 -4.45 -16.99 -5.54
N CYS A 29 -5.02 -15.98 -4.88
CA CYS A 29 -6.43 -15.63 -5.04
C CYS A 29 -6.76 -15.16 -6.46
N VAL A 30 -5.92 -14.30 -7.02
CA VAL A 30 -6.06 -13.77 -8.40
C VAL A 30 -6.03 -14.90 -9.41
N LYS A 31 -5.04 -15.79 -9.33
CA LYS A 31 -4.93 -16.96 -10.23
C LYS A 31 -6.09 -17.94 -10.12
N LYS A 32 -6.83 -17.90 -9.00
CA LYS A 32 -8.02 -18.72 -8.77
C LYS A 32 -9.34 -17.99 -9.07
N GLY A 33 -9.27 -16.75 -9.55
CA GLY A 33 -10.44 -15.97 -9.95
C GLY A 33 -11.25 -15.41 -8.77
N TYR A 34 -10.70 -15.38 -7.56
CA TYR A 34 -11.39 -14.78 -6.41
C TYR A 34 -11.45 -13.25 -6.52
N MET A 35 -10.39 -12.62 -7.03
CA MET A 35 -10.30 -11.16 -7.20
C MET A 35 -9.56 -10.83 -8.49
N LYS A 36 -9.81 -9.64 -9.03
CA LYS A 36 -9.06 -9.11 -10.18
C LYS A 36 -7.99 -8.15 -9.66
N ASP A 37 -6.74 -8.43 -10.02
CA ASP A 37 -5.59 -7.56 -9.74
C ASP A 37 -4.52 -7.83 -10.78
N ASP A 38 -4.36 -6.88 -11.70
CA ASP A 38 -3.44 -7.00 -12.83
C ASP A 38 -2.00 -6.62 -12.44
N TYR A 39 -1.73 -6.24 -11.19
CA TYR A 39 -0.44 -5.70 -10.74
C TYR A 39 0.31 -6.62 -9.77
N VAL A 40 -0.39 -7.37 -8.91
CA VAL A 40 0.26 -8.13 -7.81
C VAL A 40 1.30 -9.13 -8.29
N HIS A 41 1.15 -9.65 -9.51
CA HIS A 41 2.10 -10.58 -10.10
C HIS A 41 3.49 -9.96 -10.32
N LEU A 42 3.59 -8.64 -10.48
CA LEU A 42 4.86 -7.89 -10.62
C LEU A 42 5.68 -7.89 -9.32
N PHE A 43 5.02 -8.07 -8.18
CA PHE A 43 5.63 -8.01 -6.85
C PHE A 43 5.97 -9.40 -6.28
N VAL A 44 5.61 -10.48 -6.98
CA VAL A 44 5.79 -11.86 -6.51
C VAL A 44 6.81 -12.59 -7.37
N ARG A 45 7.98 -12.87 -6.80
CA ARG A 45 9.05 -13.64 -7.49
C ARG A 45 8.67 -15.09 -7.76
N ARG A 46 8.01 -15.75 -6.80
CA ARG A 46 7.63 -17.16 -6.88
C ARG A 46 6.15 -17.33 -6.50
N PRO A 47 5.27 -17.60 -7.47
CA PRO A 47 3.87 -17.87 -7.17
C PRO A 47 3.71 -19.11 -6.29
N VAL A 48 2.92 -19.00 -5.22
CA VAL A 48 2.60 -20.11 -4.31
C VAL A 48 1.10 -20.40 -4.41
N ARG A 49 0.72 -21.68 -4.43
CA ARG A 49 -0.69 -22.07 -4.32
C ARG A 49 -1.09 -22.14 -2.85
N ARG A 50 -2.18 -21.46 -2.47
CA ARG A 50 -2.78 -21.59 -1.14
C ARG A 50 -4.00 -22.50 -1.13
N SER A 51 -4.34 -23.02 0.04
CA SER A 51 -5.56 -23.81 0.24
C SER A 51 -6.81 -22.96 0.00
N PRO A 52 -7.97 -23.59 -0.33
CA PRO A 52 -9.20 -22.85 -0.56
C PRO A 52 -9.64 -21.98 0.62
N ILE A 53 -9.42 -22.42 1.87
CA ILE A 53 -9.78 -21.65 3.07
C ILE A 53 -8.94 -20.38 3.20
N ILE A 54 -7.64 -20.45 2.92
CA ILE A 54 -6.75 -19.29 2.91
C ILE A 54 -7.18 -18.30 1.81
N ASN A 55 -7.44 -18.79 0.59
CA ASN A 55 -7.89 -17.91 -0.50
C ASN A 55 -9.21 -17.21 -0.16
N ARG A 56 -10.16 -17.91 0.47
CA ARG A 56 -11.43 -17.31 0.93
C ARG A 56 -11.20 -16.22 1.99
N GLY A 57 -10.29 -16.44 2.94
CA GLY A 57 -9.94 -15.44 3.95
C GLY A 57 -9.35 -14.17 3.34
N TYR A 58 -8.37 -14.33 2.43
CA TYR A 58 -7.76 -13.21 1.72
C TYR A 58 -8.78 -12.47 0.83
N PHE A 59 -9.65 -13.19 0.13
CA PHE A 59 -10.73 -12.58 -0.65
C PHE A 59 -11.70 -11.79 0.21
N ALA A 60 -12.18 -12.35 1.33
CA ALA A 60 -13.11 -11.67 2.22
C ALA A 60 -12.52 -10.35 2.76
N ARG A 61 -11.24 -10.38 3.15
CA ARG A 61 -10.50 -9.20 3.56
C ARG A 61 -10.42 -8.15 2.45
N TRP A 62 -9.98 -8.57 1.26
CA TRP A 62 -9.87 -7.67 0.12
C TRP A 62 -11.22 -7.05 -0.24
N ALA A 63 -12.28 -7.86 -0.31
CA ALA A 63 -13.62 -7.39 -0.65
C ALA A 63 -14.18 -6.40 0.38
N ALA A 64 -13.96 -6.65 1.69
CA ALA A 64 -14.38 -5.74 2.74
C ALA A 64 -13.67 -4.39 2.64
N LEU A 65 -12.34 -4.38 2.51
CA LEU A 65 -11.57 -3.15 2.35
C LEU A 65 -11.91 -2.42 1.06
N ARG A 66 -12.09 -3.15 -0.06
CA ARG A 66 -12.50 -2.58 -1.34
C ARG A 66 -13.87 -1.91 -1.25
N LYS A 67 -14.82 -2.53 -0.55
CA LYS A 67 -16.16 -1.96 -0.33
C LYS A 67 -16.09 -0.67 0.48
N LEU A 68 -15.38 -0.67 1.61
CA LEU A 68 -15.24 0.52 2.47
C LEU A 68 -14.54 1.66 1.72
N LEU A 69 -13.48 1.34 0.96
CA LEU A 69 -12.76 2.30 0.15
C LEU A 69 -13.67 2.92 -0.92
N ASN A 70 -14.45 2.11 -1.63
CA ASN A 70 -15.39 2.61 -2.63
C ASN A 70 -16.48 3.50 -2.00
N GLN A 71 -17.05 3.10 -0.87
CA GLN A 71 -18.03 3.92 -0.15
C GLN A 71 -17.47 5.29 0.28
N PHE A 72 -16.23 5.31 0.78
CA PHE A 72 -15.54 6.56 1.06
C PHE A 72 -15.32 7.40 -0.21
N LEU A 73 -14.90 6.74 -1.30
CA LEU A 73 -14.70 7.37 -2.60
C LEU A 73 -16.00 7.86 -3.26
N ASP A 74 -17.15 7.31 -2.89
CA ASP A 74 -18.46 7.71 -3.42
C ASP A 74 -19.16 8.76 -2.53
N THR A 75 -18.62 9.05 -1.35
CA THR A 75 -19.21 10.07 -0.45
C THR A 75 -19.17 11.45 -1.12
N GLU A 76 -20.33 12.07 -1.33
CA GLU A 76 -20.45 13.47 -1.75
C GLU A 76 -20.59 14.40 -0.52
N LYS A 77 -20.33 15.70 -0.68
CA LYS A 77 -20.65 16.67 0.37
C LYS A 77 -22.16 16.76 0.51
N ASN A 78 -22.69 16.36 1.66
CA ASN A 78 -24.05 16.72 2.07
C ASN A 78 -24.10 18.24 2.31
N GLY A 79 -24.43 19.01 1.27
CA GLY A 79 -24.72 20.43 1.39
C GLY A 79 -24.09 21.32 0.32
N GLY A 80 -24.67 21.31 -0.89
CA GLY A 80 -24.77 22.45 -1.82
C GLY A 80 -23.50 23.13 -2.39
N GLU A 81 -22.34 22.98 -1.77
CA GLU A 81 -21.09 23.56 -2.24
C GLU A 81 -20.49 22.67 -3.32
N LYS A 82 -20.47 23.17 -4.56
CA LYS A 82 -19.77 22.60 -5.74
C LYS A 82 -18.24 22.62 -5.58
N GLY A 83 -17.72 22.26 -4.40
CA GLY A 83 -16.30 22.04 -4.17
C GLY A 83 -16.01 20.55 -4.21
N ASN A 84 -15.25 20.10 -5.21
CA ASN A 84 -14.82 18.71 -5.34
C ASN A 84 -14.06 18.30 -4.06
N LEU A 85 -14.62 17.39 -3.25
CA LEU A 85 -14.00 16.97 -2.00
C LEU A 85 -12.69 16.24 -2.33
N LYS A 86 -11.55 16.82 -1.92
CA LYS A 86 -10.23 16.22 -2.10
C LYS A 86 -10.06 15.03 -1.17
N LYS A 87 -10.51 13.87 -1.61
CA LYS A 87 -10.45 12.60 -0.87
C LYS A 87 -9.00 12.12 -0.78
N GLN A 88 -8.59 11.69 0.40
CA GLN A 88 -7.23 11.22 0.65
C GLN A 88 -7.26 9.86 1.32
N VAL A 89 -6.32 8.99 0.97
CA VAL A 89 -6.19 7.65 1.54
C VAL A 89 -4.78 7.49 2.10
N LEU A 90 -4.70 7.02 3.34
CA LEU A 90 -3.45 6.69 4.01
C LEU A 90 -3.40 5.20 4.30
N SER A 91 -2.49 4.49 3.63
CA SER A 91 -2.26 3.07 3.81
C SER A 91 -1.05 2.83 4.72
N LEU A 92 -1.33 2.32 5.92
CA LEU A 92 -0.32 1.98 6.94
C LEU A 92 0.07 0.51 6.82
N GLY A 93 1.38 0.24 6.74
CA GLY A 93 1.88 -1.11 6.48
C GLY A 93 1.43 -1.59 5.11
N ALA A 94 1.63 -0.75 4.09
CA ALA A 94 1.08 -0.96 2.75
C ALA A 94 1.66 -2.21 2.07
N GLY A 95 2.88 -2.62 2.41
CA GLY A 95 3.53 -3.72 1.72
C GLY A 95 3.62 -3.49 0.21
N PHE A 96 3.47 -4.58 -0.54
CA PHE A 96 3.25 -4.54 -1.98
C PHE A 96 1.77 -4.44 -2.36
N ASP A 97 0.97 -3.66 -1.61
CA ASP A 97 -0.40 -3.39 -2.01
C ASP A 97 -0.47 -2.65 -3.35
N THR A 98 -1.48 -2.99 -4.13
CA THR A 98 -1.66 -2.57 -5.52
C THR A 98 -2.94 -1.74 -5.71
N THR A 99 -3.64 -1.40 -4.63
CA THR A 99 -4.95 -0.77 -4.66
C THR A 99 -4.94 0.56 -5.41
N TYR A 100 -3.89 1.38 -5.24
CA TYR A 100 -3.76 2.65 -5.95
C TYR A 100 -3.72 2.44 -7.47
N PHE A 101 -2.91 1.51 -7.96
CA PHE A 101 -2.78 1.21 -9.39
C PHE A 101 -4.10 0.70 -9.98
N GLN A 102 -4.81 -0.16 -9.25
CA GLN A 102 -6.14 -0.63 -9.62
C GLN A 102 -7.16 0.53 -9.69
N LEU A 103 -7.14 1.44 -8.72
CA LEU A 103 -8.02 2.62 -8.72
C LEU A 103 -7.70 3.60 -9.85
N GLN A 104 -6.43 3.72 -10.25
CA GLN A 104 -6.02 4.50 -11.42
C GLN A 104 -6.63 3.94 -12.71
N ASP A 105 -6.57 2.62 -12.91
CA ASP A 105 -7.21 1.97 -14.06
C ASP A 105 -8.73 2.13 -14.09
N GLU A 106 -9.35 2.13 -12.91
CA GLU A 106 -10.79 2.32 -12.77
C GLU A 106 -11.24 3.79 -12.90
N GLY A 107 -10.30 4.74 -13.00
CA GLY A 107 -10.61 6.17 -13.00
C GLY A 107 -11.18 6.68 -11.67
N ARG A 108 -10.91 5.96 -10.57
CA ARG A 108 -11.44 6.20 -9.22
C ARG A 108 -10.35 6.56 -8.20
N ALA A 109 -9.13 6.84 -8.65
CA ALA A 109 -8.04 7.21 -7.75
C ALA A 109 -8.40 8.46 -6.92
N PRO A 110 -8.08 8.49 -5.61
CA PRO A 110 -8.32 9.65 -4.77
C PRO A 110 -7.43 10.83 -5.20
N HIS A 111 -7.69 12.01 -4.63
CA HIS A 111 -6.83 13.17 -4.84
C HIS A 111 -5.39 12.93 -4.37
N LEU A 112 -5.22 12.19 -3.29
CA LEU A 112 -3.91 11.80 -2.75
C LEU A 112 -3.99 10.40 -2.13
N TYR A 113 -3.04 9.55 -2.48
CA TYR A 113 -2.86 8.22 -1.89
C TYR A 113 -1.46 8.12 -1.31
N VAL A 114 -1.37 7.88 0.00
CA VAL A 114 -0.10 7.80 0.72
C VAL A 114 0.08 6.39 1.27
N GLU A 115 1.24 5.80 0.99
CA GLU A 115 1.64 4.49 1.49
C GLU A 115 2.84 4.61 2.41
N LEU A 116 2.71 4.03 3.59
CA LEU A 116 3.73 4.04 4.64
C LEU A 116 4.13 2.60 4.96
N ASP A 117 5.43 2.32 4.94
CA ASP A 117 5.98 1.02 5.36
C ASP A 117 7.45 1.18 5.78
N PHE A 118 8.03 0.10 6.30
CA PHE A 118 9.46 0.04 6.59
C PHE A 118 10.29 0.24 5.32
N LYS A 119 11.45 0.89 5.47
CA LYS A 119 12.35 1.22 4.35
C LYS A 119 12.70 0.00 3.51
N GLU A 120 12.89 -1.15 4.14
CA GLU A 120 13.22 -2.40 3.48
C GLU A 120 12.13 -2.87 2.48
N VAL A 121 10.87 -2.54 2.76
CA VAL A 121 9.72 -2.84 1.90
C VAL A 121 9.56 -1.75 0.85
N THR A 122 9.61 -0.47 1.25
CA THR A 122 9.43 0.65 0.31
C THR A 122 10.55 0.74 -0.71
N SER A 123 11.81 0.45 -0.35
CA SER A 123 12.92 0.40 -1.31
C SER A 123 12.70 -0.64 -2.41
N LYS A 124 12.24 -1.86 -2.06
CA LYS A 124 11.92 -2.89 -3.07
C LYS A 124 10.77 -2.44 -3.99
N LYS A 125 9.72 -1.85 -3.41
CA LYS A 125 8.56 -1.34 -4.16
C LYS A 125 8.98 -0.20 -5.10
N THR A 126 9.81 0.72 -4.61
CA THR A 126 10.36 1.85 -5.38
C THR A 126 11.15 1.37 -6.60
N THR A 127 12.05 0.39 -6.41
CA THR A 127 12.81 -0.20 -7.53
C THR A 127 11.88 -0.83 -8.57
N LEU A 128 10.82 -1.53 -8.16
CA LEU A 128 9.85 -2.12 -9.09
C LEU A 128 9.05 -1.05 -9.84
N ILE A 129 8.59 -0.01 -9.13
CA ILE A 129 7.87 1.12 -9.75
C ILE A 129 8.74 1.82 -10.79
N GLU A 130 10.04 2.01 -10.52
CA GLU A 130 10.95 2.68 -11.44
C GLU A 130 11.25 1.85 -12.69
N THR A 131 11.46 0.54 -12.52
CA THR A 131 11.91 -0.36 -13.59
C THR A 131 10.76 -0.92 -14.42
N CYS A 132 9.53 -0.92 -13.89
CA CYS A 132 8.35 -1.41 -14.59
C CYS A 132 7.51 -0.24 -15.12
N ASN A 133 7.53 -0.03 -16.43
CA ASN A 133 6.75 1.03 -17.08
C ASN A 133 5.25 0.96 -16.72
N HIS A 134 4.69 -0.24 -16.59
CA HIS A 134 3.28 -0.42 -16.23
C HIS A 134 2.91 0.19 -14.87
N LEU A 135 3.85 0.23 -13.92
CA LEU A 135 3.68 0.90 -12.62
C LEU A 135 4.05 2.38 -12.72
N ARG A 136 5.15 2.70 -13.40
CA ARG A 136 5.65 4.06 -13.57
C ARG A 136 4.63 4.98 -14.23
N ASP A 137 3.93 4.48 -15.25
CA ASP A 137 2.94 5.25 -16.01
C ASP A 137 1.73 5.66 -15.14
N LYS A 138 1.50 4.98 -14.02
CA LYS A 138 0.36 5.25 -13.11
C LYS A 138 0.63 6.28 -12.03
N ILE A 139 1.90 6.57 -11.73
CA ILE A 139 2.28 7.55 -10.70
C ILE A 139 2.53 8.95 -11.29
N GLY A 140 2.42 9.09 -12.61
CA GLY A 140 2.56 10.37 -13.32
C GLY A 140 3.98 10.68 -13.75
N ALA A 141 4.12 11.43 -14.85
CA ALA A 141 5.42 11.74 -15.47
C ALA A 141 6.32 12.66 -14.60
N THR A 142 5.72 13.42 -13.70
CA THR A 142 6.41 14.36 -12.78
C THR A 142 6.89 13.69 -11.49
N ALA A 143 6.67 12.38 -11.34
CA ALA A 143 7.04 11.67 -10.12
C ALA A 143 8.56 11.67 -9.90
N SER A 144 8.97 12.12 -8.71
CA SER A 144 10.33 11.99 -8.21
C SER A 144 10.48 10.65 -7.50
N ILE A 145 11.44 9.84 -7.95
CA ILE A 145 11.70 8.51 -7.40
C ILE A 145 13.11 8.50 -6.80
N SER A 146 13.23 8.13 -5.54
CA SER A 146 14.52 7.97 -4.86
C SER A 146 14.67 6.54 -4.34
N GLN A 147 15.41 5.70 -5.07
CA GLN A 147 15.70 4.33 -4.64
C GLN A 147 16.49 4.26 -3.33
N GLU A 148 17.45 5.18 -3.16
CA GLU A 148 18.31 5.26 -1.98
C GLU A 148 17.50 5.52 -0.70
N LYS A 149 16.50 6.41 -0.81
CA LYS A 149 15.59 6.71 0.29
C LYS A 149 14.47 5.67 0.40
N GLY A 150 14.08 5.05 -0.70
CA GLY A 150 12.90 4.19 -0.78
C GLY A 150 11.62 5.02 -0.83
N GLU A 151 11.67 6.12 -1.57
CA GLU A 151 10.61 7.13 -1.64
C GLU A 151 10.12 7.29 -3.09
N VAL A 152 8.81 7.46 -3.23
CA VAL A 152 8.16 7.93 -4.47
C VAL A 152 7.31 9.13 -4.11
N LEU A 153 7.52 10.24 -4.80
CA LEU A 153 6.78 11.49 -4.61
C LEU A 153 6.19 11.93 -5.93
N SER A 154 4.86 11.90 -6.01
CA SER A 154 4.08 12.50 -7.10
C SER A 154 2.96 13.36 -6.52
N ASP A 155 2.22 14.03 -7.40
CA ASP A 155 1.10 14.88 -7.02
C ASP A 155 -0.05 14.08 -6.36
N HIS A 156 -0.26 12.82 -6.77
CA HIS A 156 -1.41 12.00 -6.36
C HIS A 156 -1.02 10.71 -5.62
N TYR A 157 0.25 10.31 -5.66
CA TYR A 157 0.75 9.11 -5.00
C TYR A 157 2.08 9.38 -4.28
N LYS A 158 2.14 8.99 -3.00
CA LYS A 158 3.36 9.10 -2.20
C LYS A 158 3.65 7.78 -1.50
N LEU A 159 4.87 7.28 -1.66
CA LEU A 159 5.39 6.13 -0.93
C LEU A 159 6.53 6.62 -0.04
N LEU A 160 6.40 6.46 1.28
CA LEU A 160 7.35 7.01 2.23
C LEU A 160 7.81 5.95 3.25
N PRO A 161 9.13 5.83 3.50
CA PRO A 161 9.68 4.93 4.49
C PRO A 161 9.44 5.49 5.90
N ILE A 162 8.86 4.69 6.79
CA ILE A 162 8.67 5.06 8.19
C ILE A 162 8.61 3.83 9.10
N ASP A 163 9.14 3.97 10.31
CA ASP A 163 8.81 3.06 11.40
C ASP A 163 7.53 3.53 12.10
N LEU A 164 6.41 2.84 11.86
CA LEU A 164 5.10 3.20 12.43
C LEU A 164 5.06 3.16 13.97
N ARG A 165 6.08 2.60 14.63
CA ARG A 165 6.22 2.64 16.09
C ARG A 165 6.72 4.01 16.58
N ASN A 166 7.32 4.81 15.70
CA ASN A 166 7.75 6.16 15.99
C ASN A 166 6.65 7.17 15.62
N ILE A 167 5.76 7.44 16.58
CA ILE A 167 4.59 8.31 16.37
C ILE A 167 4.99 9.74 16.01
N GLN A 168 6.08 10.27 16.57
CA GLN A 168 6.53 11.63 16.27
C GLN A 168 6.89 11.77 14.78
N GLN A 169 7.60 10.78 14.24
CA GLN A 169 7.96 10.73 12.83
C GLN A 169 6.73 10.60 11.92
N LEU A 170 5.64 9.97 12.41
CA LEU A 170 4.41 9.82 11.63
C LEU A 170 3.72 11.16 11.41
N ASP A 171 3.67 12.02 12.43
CA ASP A 171 3.11 13.37 12.29
C ASP A 171 3.92 14.21 11.28
N ASP A 172 5.26 14.12 11.33
CA ASP A 172 6.15 14.80 10.39
C ASP A 172 5.92 14.33 8.94
N VAL A 173 5.75 13.02 8.75
CA VAL A 173 5.50 12.42 7.43
C VAL A 173 4.12 12.79 6.89
N ILE A 174 3.09 12.82 7.73
CA ILE A 174 1.75 13.26 7.33
C ILE A 174 1.78 14.75 6.91
N ALA A 175 2.52 15.59 7.63
CA ALA A 175 2.70 16.99 7.28
C ALA A 175 3.48 17.14 5.96
N LEU A 176 4.57 16.41 5.77
CA LEU A 176 5.37 16.40 4.55
C LEU A 176 4.57 15.88 3.34
N ALA A 177 3.69 14.91 3.57
CA ALA A 177 2.79 14.40 2.55
C ALA A 177 1.71 15.42 2.14
N GLY A 178 1.59 16.56 2.83
CA GLY A 178 0.61 17.60 2.52
C GLY A 178 -0.83 17.14 2.77
N MET A 179 -1.01 16.21 3.70
CA MET A 179 -2.32 15.61 3.96
C MET A 179 -3.22 16.49 4.81
N ASP A 180 -4.45 16.76 4.34
CA ASP A 180 -5.48 17.40 5.18
C ASP A 180 -6.17 16.36 6.06
N ARG A 181 -5.89 16.38 7.37
CA ARG A 181 -6.38 15.43 8.37
C ARG A 181 -7.92 15.34 8.46
N ARG A 182 -8.67 16.31 7.93
CA ARG A 182 -10.14 16.34 7.98
C ARG A 182 -10.79 15.35 7.00
N TYR A 183 -10.08 14.93 5.95
CA TYR A 183 -10.65 14.11 4.86
C TYR A 183 -9.72 12.95 4.48
N VAL A 184 -9.39 12.11 5.47
CA VAL A 184 -8.49 10.96 5.31
C VAL A 184 -9.20 9.67 5.68
N LEU A 185 -9.18 8.70 4.77
CA LEU A 185 -9.44 7.31 5.12
C LEU A 185 -8.11 6.64 5.44
N THR A 186 -7.91 6.27 6.71
CA THR A 186 -6.77 5.45 7.11
C THR A 186 -7.14 3.98 6.96
N VAL A 187 -6.36 3.25 6.15
CA VAL A 187 -6.49 1.81 5.95
C VAL A 187 -5.25 1.12 6.49
N ASN A 188 -5.46 0.05 7.26
CA ASN A 188 -4.37 -0.78 7.75
C ASN A 188 -4.39 -2.12 7.02
N PHE A 189 -3.32 -2.39 6.26
CA PHE A 189 -3.16 -3.62 5.52
C PHE A 189 -2.23 -4.63 6.23
N LEU A 190 -2.09 -4.56 7.56
CA LEU A 190 -1.33 -5.54 8.34
C LEU A 190 -1.82 -6.97 8.05
N PRO A 191 -0.96 -7.89 7.57
CA PRO A 191 -1.33 -9.28 7.39
C PRO A 191 -1.69 -9.88 8.76
N LEU A 192 -2.96 -10.23 8.94
CA LEU A 192 -3.37 -11.05 10.07
C LEU A 192 -2.83 -12.44 9.77
N LEU A 193 -1.78 -12.78 10.50
CA LEU A 193 -1.18 -14.10 10.54
C LEU A 193 -2.12 -15.05 11.30
N PHE A 194 -3.29 -15.35 10.72
CA PHE A 194 -4.23 -16.33 11.25
C PHE A 194 -5.01 -16.94 10.09
N ILE A 195 -4.52 -18.06 9.55
CA ILE A 195 -5.15 -19.39 9.61
C ILE A 195 -4.03 -20.44 9.56
#